data_AF-A0A0P0VF60-F1
#
_entry.id   AF-A0A0P0VF60-F1
#
_cell.length_a   1.000
_cell.length_b   1.000
_cell.length_c   1.000
_cell.angle_alpha   90.00
_cell.angle_beta   90.00
_cell.angle_gamma   90.00
#
_symmetry.space_group_name_H-M   'P 1'
#
loop_
_entity.id
_entity.type
_entity.pdbx_description
1 polymer ?
#
loop_
_entity_poly.entity_id
_entity_poly.type
_entity_poly.pdbx_seq_one_letter_code
_entity_poly.pdbx_strand_id
1 'polypeptide(L)'
;MVSLSAAVAPAAGVVPPPQKAQAFAVAEAHAPTIPRRHLLLASAASTLPAAAAAASASAAAAPSFAEIPGSGGVKALDLREGPGEVPADGDQVAIHYYGRLAAKQGWRFDSTYDHKDETGDPMPFVFTVGAGNVIPGIEAAVKSMRVGGLRRVIIPPSQGYQNTSQEPIPPNFFDRQRLFTTIFNPTRLANGEGSTLGTLIFDIELISIRQHS
;
A
#
# COMPACT_ATOMS: atom_id res chain seq x y z
N MET A 1 -63.61 30.61 6.47
CA MET A 1 -62.65 29.98 7.39
C MET A 1 -61.91 28.91 6.60
N VAL A 2 -60.66 29.15 6.24
CA VAL A 2 -59.79 28.15 5.60
C VAL A 2 -58.44 28.27 6.29
N SER A 3 -58.10 27.22 7.03
CA SER A 3 -56.95 27.15 7.93
C SER A 3 -55.62 27.18 7.17
N LEU A 4 -54.74 28.10 7.58
CA LEU A 4 -53.32 28.12 7.22
C LEU A 4 -52.61 26.99 7.97
N SER A 5 -52.08 25.99 7.24
CA SER A 5 -51.27 24.92 7.83
C SER A 5 -49.80 25.32 7.76
N ALA A 6 -49.17 25.43 8.93
CA ALA A 6 -47.81 25.90 9.13
C ALA A 6 -46.78 24.82 8.79
N ALA A 7 -45.74 25.21 8.05
CA ALA A 7 -44.56 24.42 7.80
C ALA A 7 -43.69 24.32 9.07
N VAL A 8 -43.37 23.10 9.49
CA VAL A 8 -42.44 22.80 10.59
C VAL A 8 -41.05 22.58 10.00
N ALA A 9 -40.10 23.44 10.37
CA ALA A 9 -38.67 23.25 10.11
C ALA A 9 -38.05 22.31 11.17
N PRO A 10 -37.13 21.39 10.81
CA PRO A 10 -36.40 20.63 11.80
C PRO A 10 -35.27 21.46 12.42
N ALA A 11 -35.25 21.46 13.75
CA ALA A 11 -34.27 22.13 14.60
C ALA A 11 -32.87 21.52 14.46
N ALA A 12 -31.87 22.40 14.45
CA ALA A 12 -30.45 22.08 14.46
C ALA A 12 -30.07 21.22 15.67
N GLY A 13 -29.49 20.04 15.41
CA GLY A 13 -28.87 19.18 16.42
C GLY A 13 -27.60 19.82 16.96
N VAL A 14 -27.57 20.00 18.27
CA VAL A 14 -26.45 20.52 19.06
C VAL A 14 -25.32 19.49 19.08
N VAL A 15 -24.15 19.89 18.58
CA VAL A 15 -22.89 19.13 18.68
C VAL A 15 -22.26 19.41 20.06
N PRO A 16 -22.00 18.40 20.91
CA PRO A 16 -21.28 18.61 22.17
C PRO A 16 -19.76 18.75 21.94
N PRO A 17 -19.06 19.62 22.70
CA PRO A 17 -17.63 19.85 22.55
C PRO A 17 -16.76 18.70 23.09
N PRO A 18 -15.55 18.51 22.55
CA PRO A 18 -14.64 17.44 22.96
C PRO A 18 -14.07 17.66 24.37
N GLN A 19 -14.20 16.65 25.23
CA GLN A 19 -13.61 16.65 26.57
C GLN A 19 -12.10 16.41 26.52
N LYS A 20 -11.36 17.20 27.30
CA LYS A 20 -9.91 17.16 27.50
C LYS A 20 -9.46 15.78 28.00
N ALA A 21 -8.52 15.17 27.29
CA ALA A 21 -7.77 14.00 27.75
C ALA A 21 -7.02 14.33 29.04
N GLN A 22 -7.29 13.58 30.11
CA GLN A 22 -6.53 13.65 31.36
C GLN A 22 -5.37 12.66 31.29
N ALA A 23 -4.17 13.20 31.51
CA ALA A 23 -2.93 12.45 31.60
C ALA A 23 -2.95 11.55 32.84
N PHE A 24 -2.88 10.23 32.64
CA PHE A 24 -2.62 9.29 33.72
C PHE A 24 -1.12 9.31 34.07
N ALA A 25 -0.89 9.49 35.37
CA ALA A 25 0.41 9.63 35.99
C ALA A 25 1.29 8.37 35.82
N VAL A 26 2.58 8.62 35.63
CA VAL A 26 3.65 7.63 35.71
C VAL A 26 3.83 7.23 37.17
N ALA A 27 3.58 5.97 37.50
CA ALA A 27 3.90 5.40 38.80
C ALA A 27 5.32 4.81 38.76
N GLU A 28 6.21 5.49 39.48
CA GLU A 28 7.58 5.11 39.78
C GLU A 28 7.58 3.92 40.78
N ALA A 29 8.19 2.80 40.42
CA ALA A 29 8.27 1.62 41.28
C ALA A 29 9.67 1.48 41.90
N HIS A 30 9.68 1.53 43.23
CA HIS A 30 10.80 1.39 44.16
C HIS A 30 11.61 0.09 43.99
N ALA A 31 12.92 0.21 44.14
CA ALA A 31 13.88 -0.89 44.22
C ALA A 31 13.81 -1.64 45.57
N PRO A 32 13.98 -2.98 45.60
CA PRO A 32 14.24 -3.70 46.83
C PRO A 32 15.74 -3.86 47.12
N THR A 33 16.14 -3.40 48.30
CA THR A 33 17.46 -3.59 48.92
C THR A 33 17.64 -5.06 49.35
N ILE A 34 18.70 -5.73 48.89
CA ILE A 34 19.11 -7.08 49.35
C ILE A 34 20.44 -6.97 50.11
N PRO A 35 20.58 -7.51 51.33
CA PRO A 35 21.80 -7.37 52.11
C PRO A 35 22.91 -8.33 51.64
N ARG A 36 24.13 -7.79 51.68
CA ARG A 36 25.41 -8.48 51.49
C ARG A 36 25.63 -9.56 52.55
N ARG A 37 26.15 -10.72 52.13
CA ARG A 37 27.34 -11.39 52.72
C ARG A 37 27.65 -12.73 52.03
N HIS A 38 28.90 -12.84 51.53
CA HIS A 38 29.81 -14.02 51.47
C HIS A 38 29.32 -15.30 50.74
N LEU A 39 30.10 -16.11 50.02
CA LEU A 39 31.51 -16.22 49.60
C LEU A 39 31.55 -17.41 48.60
N LEU A 40 32.63 -17.53 47.84
CA LEU A 40 33.23 -18.75 47.25
C LEU A 40 33.03 -19.05 45.76
N LEU A 41 34.20 -19.35 45.18
CA LEU A 41 34.52 -19.74 43.83
C LEU A 41 33.89 -21.08 43.44
N ALA A 42 33.51 -21.22 42.16
CA ALA A 42 33.62 -22.48 41.43
C ALA A 42 33.70 -22.20 39.92
N SER A 43 34.90 -22.34 39.38
CA SER A 43 35.24 -22.46 37.97
C SER A 43 34.89 -23.86 37.46
N ALA A 44 34.20 -23.95 36.32
CA ALA A 44 34.22 -25.14 35.47
C ALA A 44 34.07 -24.73 34.01
N ALA A 45 35.14 -24.91 33.25
CA ALA A 45 35.17 -24.81 31.80
C ALA A 45 34.46 -26.02 31.18
N SER A 46 33.65 -25.81 30.14
CA SER A 46 33.22 -26.86 29.24
C SER A 46 33.38 -26.37 27.80
N THR A 47 34.25 -27.07 27.09
CA THR A 47 34.65 -26.84 25.71
C THR A 47 33.66 -27.47 24.71
N LEU A 48 33.53 -26.80 23.56
CA LEU A 48 32.59 -26.96 22.44
C LEU A 48 32.67 -28.34 21.71
N PRO A 49 31.70 -28.66 20.82
CA PRO A 49 31.84 -28.18 19.43
C PRO A 49 30.57 -27.51 18.90
N ALA A 50 30.75 -26.29 18.38
CA ALA A 50 29.79 -25.61 17.53
C ALA A 50 29.84 -26.24 16.13
N ALA A 51 28.76 -26.91 15.73
CA ALA A 51 28.51 -27.19 14.33
C ALA A 51 28.16 -25.86 13.65
N ALA A 52 29.13 -25.29 12.96
CA ALA A 52 28.95 -24.12 12.12
C ALA A 52 28.09 -24.51 10.91
N ALA A 53 26.77 -24.45 11.08
CA ALA A 53 25.86 -24.25 9.96
C ALA A 53 26.09 -22.82 9.46
N ALA A 54 26.85 -22.69 8.37
CA ALA A 54 26.98 -21.45 7.63
C ALA A 54 25.63 -21.08 7.00
N ALA A 55 24.73 -20.55 7.83
CA ALA A 55 23.63 -19.75 7.34
C ALA A 55 24.25 -18.44 6.84
N SER A 56 24.44 -18.35 5.54
CA SER A 56 24.80 -17.12 4.86
C SER A 56 23.63 -16.14 5.00
N ALA A 57 23.58 -15.46 6.15
CA ALA A 57 22.70 -14.32 6.36
C ALA A 57 23.20 -13.23 5.43
N SER A 58 22.57 -13.14 4.25
CA SER A 58 22.72 -12.02 3.34
C SER A 58 22.56 -10.74 4.15
N ALA A 59 23.59 -9.89 4.13
CA ALA A 59 23.57 -8.59 4.79
C ALA A 59 22.29 -7.86 4.36
N ALA A 60 21.42 -7.56 5.32
CA ALA A 60 20.18 -6.85 5.10
C ALA A 60 20.50 -5.43 4.61
N ALA A 61 20.57 -5.27 3.29
CA ALA A 61 20.65 -3.97 2.64
C ALA A 61 19.44 -3.13 3.06
N ALA A 62 19.63 -1.83 3.27
CA ALA A 62 18.53 -0.91 3.52
C ALA A 62 17.48 -1.03 2.40
N PRO A 63 16.18 -0.98 2.71
CA PRO A 63 15.13 -1.13 1.72
C PRO A 63 15.29 -0.03 0.67
N SER A 64 15.57 -0.43 -0.57
CA SER A 64 15.83 0.47 -1.69
C SER A 64 15.06 0.01 -2.93
N PHE A 65 14.76 0.96 -3.81
CA PHE A 65 14.04 0.65 -5.04
C PHE A 65 14.95 -0.13 -6.00
N ALA A 66 14.49 -1.30 -6.44
CA ALA A 66 15.10 -2.10 -7.50
C ALA A 66 14.23 -2.07 -8.75
N GLU A 67 14.84 -2.08 -9.93
CA GLU A 67 14.11 -2.22 -11.19
C GLU A 67 13.66 -3.67 -11.41
N ILE A 68 12.39 -3.87 -11.78
CA ILE A 68 11.87 -5.20 -12.12
C ILE A 68 12.41 -5.57 -13.51
N PRO A 69 13.13 -6.70 -13.67
CA PRO A 69 13.68 -7.09 -14.95
C PRO A 69 12.60 -7.25 -16.04
N GLY A 70 12.87 -6.73 -17.24
CA GLY A 70 11.95 -6.83 -18.38
C GLY A 70 10.65 -6.02 -18.27
N SER A 71 10.48 -5.21 -17.22
CA SER A 71 9.25 -4.44 -16.96
C SER A 71 9.17 -3.11 -17.73
N GLY A 72 10.22 -2.72 -18.45
CA GLY A 72 10.28 -1.42 -19.13
C GLY A 72 10.46 -0.23 -18.16
N GLY A 73 11.20 -0.42 -17.07
CA GLY A 73 11.59 0.64 -16.13
C GLY A 73 10.75 0.76 -14.87
N VAL A 74 9.90 -0.23 -14.56
CA VAL A 74 9.13 -0.27 -13.32
C VAL A 74 10.08 -0.54 -12.16
N LYS A 75 10.01 0.28 -11.12
CA LYS A 75 10.83 0.12 -9.91
C LYS A 75 9.96 -0.30 -8.73
N ALA A 76 10.42 -1.28 -7.96
CA ALA A 76 9.73 -1.78 -6.77
C ALA A 76 10.60 -1.68 -5.53
N LEU A 77 9.94 -1.44 -4.41
CA LEU A 77 10.49 -1.46 -3.06
C LEU A 77 9.61 -2.40 -2.24
N ASP A 78 10.15 -3.55 -1.86
CA ASP A 78 9.43 -4.50 -1.01
C ASP A 78 9.39 -3.96 0.43
N LEU A 79 8.18 -3.69 0.92
CA LEU A 79 7.93 -3.24 2.30
C LEU A 79 7.64 -4.45 3.21
N ARG A 80 7.06 -5.50 2.64
CA ARG A 80 6.84 -6.80 3.26
C ARG A 80 6.88 -7.87 2.18
N GLU A 81 7.73 -8.87 2.35
CA GLU A 81 7.69 -10.06 1.51
C GLU A 81 6.55 -10.98 1.92
N GLY A 82 5.81 -11.49 0.94
CA GLY A 82 4.71 -12.42 1.16
C GLY A 82 5.19 -13.87 1.26
N PRO A 83 4.56 -14.73 2.09
CA PRO A 83 4.93 -16.13 2.20
C PRO A 83 4.36 -17.01 1.08
N GLY A 84 3.41 -16.49 0.29
CA GLY A 84 2.65 -17.30 -0.65
C GLY A 84 3.29 -17.46 -2.03
N GLU A 85 2.45 -17.91 -2.96
CA GLU A 85 2.82 -18.18 -4.35
C GLU A 85 3.01 -16.89 -5.15
N VAL A 86 3.65 -17.04 -6.31
CA VAL A 86 3.84 -15.96 -7.29
C VAL A 86 2.84 -16.16 -8.43
N PRO A 87 2.05 -15.15 -8.83
CA PRO A 87 1.08 -15.28 -9.91
C PRO A 87 1.73 -15.60 -11.26
N ALA A 88 1.08 -16.46 -12.04
CA ALA A 88 1.40 -16.74 -13.44
C ALA A 88 0.41 -16.05 -14.41
N ASP A 89 0.73 -16.07 -15.71
CA ASP A 89 -0.21 -15.63 -16.74
C ASP A 89 -1.49 -16.48 -16.74
N GLY A 90 -2.65 -15.84 -16.84
CA GLY A 90 -3.97 -16.48 -16.75
C GLY A 90 -4.53 -16.57 -15.34
N ASP A 91 -3.72 -16.40 -14.30
CA ASP A 91 -4.20 -16.41 -12.92
C ASP A 91 -5.07 -15.19 -12.64
N GLN A 92 -6.14 -15.41 -11.87
CA GLN A 92 -6.92 -14.32 -11.31
C GLN A 92 -6.34 -13.90 -9.96
N VAL A 93 -6.04 -12.62 -9.81
CA VAL A 93 -5.42 -12.06 -8.60
C VAL A 93 -6.32 -11.02 -7.96
N ALA A 94 -6.26 -10.92 -6.63
CA ALA A 94 -6.90 -9.86 -5.86
C ALA A 94 -5.83 -9.01 -5.18
N ILE A 95 -5.86 -7.69 -5.41
CA ILE A 95 -4.93 -6.75 -4.79
C ILE A 95 -5.67 -5.65 -4.04
N HIS A 96 -5.09 -5.19 -2.93
CA HIS A 96 -5.35 -3.85 -2.46
C HIS A 96 -4.30 -2.90 -3.01
N TYR A 97 -4.71 -1.69 -3.35
CA TYR A 97 -3.76 -0.65 -3.75
C TYR A 97 -4.14 0.73 -3.23
N TYR A 98 -3.12 1.58 -3.21
CA TYR A 98 -3.20 3.02 -3.06
C TYR A 98 -2.45 3.68 -4.22
N GLY A 99 -3.15 4.41 -5.08
CA GLY A 99 -2.62 4.99 -6.31
C GLY A 99 -2.49 6.51 -6.25
N ARG A 100 -1.32 7.04 -6.61
CA ARG A 100 -1.06 8.49 -6.70
C ARG A 100 -0.18 8.86 -7.89
N LEU A 101 -0.27 10.09 -8.34
CA LEU A 101 0.69 10.66 -9.30
C LEU A 101 1.97 11.07 -8.58
N ALA A 102 3.12 10.91 -9.22
CA ALA A 102 4.36 11.53 -8.72
C ALA A 102 4.32 13.06 -8.87
N ALA A 103 3.62 13.55 -9.90
CA ALA A 103 3.29 14.96 -10.06
C ALA A 103 2.20 15.41 -9.07
N LYS A 104 1.77 16.67 -9.20
CA LYS A 104 0.62 17.23 -8.45
C LYS A 104 0.71 17.02 -6.94
N GLN A 105 1.91 17.16 -6.37
CA GLN A 105 2.18 16.98 -4.94
C GLN A 105 1.76 15.61 -4.40
N GLY A 106 1.90 14.54 -5.19
CA GLY A 106 1.52 13.21 -4.72
C GLY A 106 0.01 12.99 -4.71
N TRP A 107 -0.76 13.70 -5.55
CA TRP A 107 -2.22 13.59 -5.55
C TRP A 107 -2.65 12.13 -5.72
N ARG A 108 -3.34 11.63 -4.68
CA ARG A 108 -3.98 10.32 -4.66
C ARG A 108 -5.23 10.37 -5.52
N PHE A 109 -5.26 9.57 -6.57
CA PHE A 109 -6.40 9.48 -7.48
C PHE A 109 -7.35 8.33 -7.12
N ASP A 110 -6.85 7.26 -6.48
CA ASP A 110 -7.67 6.11 -6.13
C ASP A 110 -7.07 5.24 -5.00
N SER A 111 -7.92 4.47 -4.34
CA SER A 111 -7.56 3.54 -3.26
C SER A 111 -8.64 2.50 -3.05
N THR A 112 -8.31 1.21 -3.14
CA THR A 112 -9.27 0.13 -2.86
C THR A 112 -9.79 0.15 -1.43
N TYR A 113 -9.07 0.77 -0.50
CA TYR A 113 -9.53 0.92 0.89
C TYR A 113 -10.74 1.85 1.03
N ASP A 114 -10.97 2.72 0.05
CA ASP A 114 -12.12 3.63 0.00
C ASP A 114 -13.34 2.94 -0.65
N HIS A 115 -13.12 1.83 -1.34
CA HIS A 115 -14.17 1.03 -1.95
C HIS A 115 -14.68 0.05 -0.91
N LYS A 116 -15.93 0.22 -0.47
CA LYS A 116 -16.54 -0.64 0.55
C LYS A 116 -17.58 -1.55 -0.07
N ASP A 117 -17.59 -2.80 0.36
CA ASP A 117 -18.70 -3.71 0.10
C ASP A 117 -19.90 -3.41 1.03
N GLU A 118 -20.91 -4.28 1.00
CA GLU A 118 -22.12 -4.15 1.80
C GLU A 118 -21.89 -4.32 3.32
N THR A 119 -20.78 -4.94 3.74
CA THR A 119 -20.41 -5.10 5.15
C THR A 119 -19.53 -3.96 5.66
N GLY A 120 -19.02 -3.12 4.75
CA GLY A 120 -18.15 -1.99 5.06
C GLY A 120 -16.66 -2.31 4.96
N ASP A 121 -16.32 -3.49 4.45
CA ASP A 121 -14.94 -3.95 4.30
C ASP A 121 -14.33 -3.45 2.98
N PRO A 122 -13.00 -3.18 2.93
CA PRO A 122 -12.31 -2.85 1.69
C PRO A 122 -12.52 -3.90 0.59
N MET A 123 -13.01 -3.49 -0.58
CA MET A 123 -13.15 -4.37 -1.73
C MET A 123 -11.85 -4.41 -2.53
N PRO A 124 -11.20 -5.59 -2.67
CA PRO A 124 -9.97 -5.71 -3.45
C PRO A 124 -10.26 -5.53 -4.95
N PHE A 125 -9.27 -5.02 -5.66
CA PHE A 125 -9.29 -4.97 -7.12
C PHE A 125 -8.88 -6.33 -7.69
N VAL A 126 -9.74 -6.91 -8.52
CA VAL A 126 -9.55 -8.25 -9.09
C VAL A 126 -9.33 -8.16 -10.58
N PHE A 127 -8.30 -8.82 -11.08
CA PHE A 127 -8.02 -8.89 -12.52
C PHE A 127 -7.35 -10.22 -12.88
N THR A 128 -7.28 -10.50 -14.18
CA THR A 128 -6.56 -11.67 -14.71
C THR A 128 -5.22 -11.22 -15.25
N VAL A 129 -4.15 -11.84 -14.76
CA VAL A 129 -2.77 -11.53 -15.16
C VAL A 129 -2.56 -11.89 -16.63
N GLY A 130 -1.96 -10.98 -17.41
CA GLY A 130 -1.71 -11.19 -18.83
C GLY A 130 -2.92 -10.91 -19.73
N ALA A 131 -4.06 -10.47 -19.18
CA ALA A 131 -5.23 -10.12 -19.98
C ALA A 131 -5.09 -8.77 -20.71
N GLY A 132 -4.15 -7.91 -20.30
CA GLY A 132 -3.86 -6.64 -20.97
C GLY A 132 -4.87 -5.52 -20.69
N ASN A 133 -5.77 -5.72 -19.71
CA ASN A 133 -6.75 -4.73 -19.30
C ASN A 133 -6.24 -3.80 -18.18
N VAL A 134 -5.16 -4.19 -17.50
CA VAL A 134 -4.54 -3.41 -16.42
C VAL A 134 -3.31 -2.71 -16.96
N ILE A 135 -2.94 -1.56 -16.37
CA ILE A 135 -1.71 -0.87 -16.76
C ILE A 135 -0.50 -1.83 -16.63
N PRO A 136 0.40 -1.89 -17.64
CA PRO A 136 1.48 -2.87 -17.69
C PRO A 136 2.38 -2.89 -16.44
N GLY A 137 2.60 -1.73 -15.82
CA GLY A 137 3.43 -1.63 -14.62
C GLY A 137 2.86 -2.32 -13.39
N ILE A 138 1.53 -2.36 -13.23
CA ILE A 138 0.90 -3.14 -12.15
C ILE A 138 1.01 -4.62 -12.45
N GLU A 139 0.76 -5.05 -13.69
CA GLU A 139 0.93 -6.46 -14.06
C GLU A 139 2.35 -6.96 -13.80
N ALA A 140 3.38 -6.20 -14.22
CA ALA A 140 4.78 -6.53 -13.96
C ALA A 140 5.11 -6.57 -12.46
N ALA A 141 4.56 -5.66 -11.66
CA ALA A 141 4.75 -5.63 -10.22
C ALA A 141 4.10 -6.83 -9.51
N VAL A 142 2.90 -7.22 -9.92
CA VAL A 142 2.15 -8.33 -9.32
C VAL A 142 2.78 -9.67 -9.71
N LYS A 143 3.20 -9.85 -10.97
CA LYS A 143 3.90 -11.07 -11.45
C LYS A 143 5.26 -11.31 -10.79
N SER A 144 5.83 -10.30 -10.14
CA SER A 144 7.13 -10.39 -9.46
C SER A 144 7.02 -10.33 -7.94
N MET A 145 5.82 -10.46 -7.37
CA MET A 145 5.60 -10.47 -5.91
C MET A 145 4.87 -11.74 -5.47
N ARG A 146 4.96 -12.02 -4.16
CA ARG A 146 4.30 -13.15 -3.51
C ARG A 146 3.01 -12.73 -2.82
N VAL A 147 2.04 -13.64 -2.75
CA VAL A 147 0.82 -13.45 -1.96
C VAL A 147 1.17 -13.14 -0.50
N GLY A 148 0.47 -12.15 0.08
CA GLY A 148 0.72 -11.55 1.39
C GLY A 148 1.75 -10.42 1.37
N GLY A 149 2.43 -10.20 0.24
CA GLY A 149 3.43 -9.16 0.09
C GLY A 149 2.82 -7.76 0.00
N LEU A 150 3.56 -6.76 0.46
CA LEU A 150 3.26 -5.34 0.31
C LEU A 150 4.48 -4.65 -0.32
N ARG A 151 4.29 -3.94 -1.42
CA ARG A 151 5.37 -3.20 -2.08
C ARG A 151 4.95 -1.83 -2.59
N ARG A 152 5.91 -0.91 -2.61
CA ARG A 152 5.78 0.39 -3.27
C ARG A 152 6.38 0.29 -4.66
N VAL A 153 5.64 0.72 -5.67
CA VAL A 153 6.01 0.62 -7.08
C VAL A 153 5.98 2.01 -7.71
N ILE A 154 7.03 2.35 -8.44
CA ILE A 154 7.11 3.53 -9.29
C ILE A 154 6.98 3.05 -10.74
N ILE A 155 5.93 3.50 -11.41
CA ILE A 155 5.59 3.10 -12.76
C ILE A 155 5.87 4.30 -13.68
N PRO A 156 6.82 4.18 -14.63
CA PRO A 156 7.07 5.23 -15.61
C PRO A 156 5.86 5.38 -16.55
N PRO A 157 5.69 6.54 -17.21
CA PRO A 157 4.54 6.79 -18.10
C PRO A 157 4.36 5.73 -19.19
N SER A 158 5.45 5.19 -19.73
CA SER A 158 5.41 4.14 -20.76
C SER A 158 4.74 2.84 -20.28
N GLN A 159 4.73 2.59 -18.98
CA GLN A 159 4.14 1.42 -18.32
C GLN A 159 2.87 1.78 -17.50
N GLY A 160 2.44 3.04 -17.56
CA GLY A 160 1.24 3.55 -16.90
C GLY A 160 0.01 3.55 -17.83
N TYR A 161 -0.83 4.57 -17.71
CA TYR A 161 -1.98 4.74 -18.61
C TYR A 161 -1.54 5.21 -20.00
N GLN A 162 -1.84 4.39 -21.01
CA GLN A 162 -1.63 4.70 -22.42
C GLN A 162 -2.94 5.08 -23.11
N ASN A 163 -4.07 4.67 -22.55
CA ASN A 163 -5.42 5.03 -22.96
C ASN A 163 -6.34 5.12 -21.72
N THR A 164 -7.61 5.43 -21.94
CA THR A 164 -8.61 5.64 -20.88
C THR A 164 -9.41 4.38 -20.53
N SER A 165 -9.01 3.22 -21.05
CA SER A 165 -9.68 1.93 -20.84
C SER A 165 -8.87 0.98 -19.94
N GLN A 166 -7.61 1.33 -19.64
CA GLN A 166 -6.75 0.54 -18.76
C GLN A 166 -7.10 0.80 -17.30
N GLU A 167 -7.28 -0.27 -16.55
CA GLU A 167 -7.53 -0.27 -15.11
C GLU A 167 -6.21 -0.18 -14.31
N PRO A 168 -6.24 0.26 -13.03
CA PRO A 168 -7.41 0.65 -12.24
C PRO A 168 -7.85 2.12 -12.41
N ILE A 169 -9.10 2.35 -12.80
CA ILE A 169 -9.64 3.71 -13.00
C ILE A 169 -10.51 4.11 -11.80
N PRO A 170 -10.36 5.35 -11.26
CA PRO A 170 -11.24 5.84 -10.22
C PRO A 170 -12.73 5.67 -10.61
N PRO A 171 -13.58 5.15 -9.71
CA PRO A 171 -15.01 5.04 -9.97
C PRO A 171 -15.69 6.41 -9.99
N ASN A 172 -15.17 7.38 -9.22
CA ASN A 172 -15.67 8.74 -9.23
C ASN A 172 -15.35 9.45 -10.56
N PHE A 173 -16.37 10.03 -11.18
CA PHE A 173 -16.24 10.72 -12.46
C PHE A 173 -15.22 11.87 -12.43
N PHE A 174 -15.22 12.70 -11.38
CA PHE A 174 -14.34 13.86 -11.29
C PHE A 174 -12.88 13.45 -11.12
N ASP A 175 -12.61 12.43 -10.30
CA ASP A 175 -11.25 11.92 -10.12
C ASP A 175 -10.72 11.27 -11.40
N ARG A 176 -11.56 10.48 -12.08
CA ARG A 176 -11.25 9.92 -13.41
C ARG A 176 -10.93 11.01 -14.43
N GLN A 177 -11.78 12.03 -14.52
CA GLN A 177 -11.58 13.13 -15.44
C GLN A 177 -10.28 13.90 -15.12
N ARG A 178 -10.03 14.16 -13.83
CA ARG A 178 -8.82 14.85 -13.37
C ARG A 178 -7.55 14.04 -13.64
N LEU A 179 -7.61 12.72 -13.49
CA LEU A 179 -6.49 11.81 -13.79
C LEU A 179 -6.11 11.92 -15.26
N PHE A 180 -7.05 11.69 -16.17
CA PHE A 180 -6.76 11.68 -17.61
C PHE A 180 -6.43 13.06 -18.17
N THR A 181 -7.08 14.12 -17.70
CA THR A 181 -6.72 15.49 -18.10
C THR A 181 -5.35 15.94 -17.58
N THR A 182 -4.83 15.30 -16.52
CA THR A 182 -3.48 15.53 -16.03
C THR A 182 -2.45 14.77 -16.85
N ILE A 183 -2.66 13.47 -17.10
CA ILE A 183 -1.71 12.61 -17.81
C ILE A 183 -1.65 12.95 -19.30
N PHE A 184 -2.80 13.14 -19.94
CA PHE A 184 -2.92 13.38 -21.39
C PHE A 184 -3.02 14.86 -21.74
N ASN A 185 -2.48 15.76 -20.92
CA ASN A 185 -2.55 17.19 -21.18
C ASN A 185 -1.67 17.58 -22.40
N PRO A 186 -2.25 17.96 -23.55
CA PRO A 186 -1.48 18.13 -24.78
C PRO A 186 -0.43 19.25 -24.68
N THR A 187 -0.77 20.36 -24.03
CA THR A 187 0.15 21.50 -23.86
C THR A 187 1.35 21.11 -22.99
N ARG A 188 1.11 20.37 -21.91
CA ARG A 188 2.19 19.95 -21.00
C ARG A 188 3.07 18.87 -21.63
N LEU A 189 2.46 17.96 -22.38
CA LEU A 189 3.19 16.95 -23.15
C LEU A 189 4.09 17.62 -24.21
N ALA A 190 3.58 18.62 -24.93
CA ALA A 190 4.37 19.40 -25.88
C ALA A 190 5.55 20.14 -25.23
N ASN A 191 5.42 20.50 -23.95
CA ASN A 191 6.49 21.11 -23.15
C ASN A 191 7.49 20.09 -22.56
N GLY A 192 7.35 18.80 -22.86
CA GLY A 192 8.23 17.75 -22.34
C GLY A 192 7.93 17.29 -20.90
N GLU A 193 6.82 17.73 -20.29
CA GLU A 193 6.47 17.36 -18.91
C GLU A 193 5.88 15.93 -18.79
N GLY A 194 5.76 15.20 -19.90
CA GLY A 194 5.13 13.88 -19.93
C GLY A 194 5.78 12.84 -19.01
N SER A 195 7.11 12.89 -18.86
CA SER A 195 7.83 12.02 -17.94
C SER A 195 7.33 12.17 -16.50
N THR A 196 7.05 13.39 -16.07
CA THR A 196 6.64 13.68 -14.70
C THR A 196 5.14 13.47 -14.51
N LEU A 197 4.31 13.89 -15.47
CA LEU A 197 2.86 13.83 -15.37
C LEU A 197 2.29 12.43 -15.42
N GLY A 198 2.92 11.52 -16.19
CA GLY A 198 2.48 10.14 -16.31
C GLY A 198 3.15 9.17 -15.33
N THR A 199 4.07 9.63 -14.48
CA THR A 199 4.69 8.73 -13.48
C THR A 199 3.68 8.46 -12.36
N LEU A 200 3.38 7.19 -12.15
CA LEU A 200 2.46 6.71 -11.13
C LEU A 200 3.25 6.09 -9.97
N ILE A 201 2.72 6.21 -8.77
CA ILE A 201 3.23 5.50 -7.60
C ILE A 201 2.07 4.72 -6.99
N PHE A 202 2.28 3.42 -6.82
CA PHE A 202 1.33 2.53 -6.18
C PHE A 202 1.94 1.88 -4.95
N ASP A 203 1.17 1.79 -3.88
CA ASP A 203 1.42 0.84 -2.81
C ASP A 203 0.47 -0.33 -3.05
N ILE A 204 0.99 -1.55 -3.25
CA ILE A 204 0.24 -2.74 -3.68
C ILE A 204 0.41 -3.85 -2.66
N GLU A 205 -0.70 -4.39 -2.18
CA GLU A 205 -0.77 -5.59 -1.36
C GLU A 205 -1.42 -6.73 -2.17
N LEU A 206 -0.72 -7.84 -2.36
CA LEU A 206 -1.28 -9.01 -3.06
C LEU A 206 -1.99 -9.91 -2.05
N ILE A 207 -3.31 -10.04 -2.18
CA ILE A 207 -4.17 -10.70 -1.18
C ILE A 207 -4.33 -12.18 -1.49
N SER A 208 -4.65 -12.52 -2.73
CA SER A 208 -4.88 -13.90 -3.13
C SER A 208 -4.67 -14.13 -4.62
N ILE A 209 -4.45 -15.39 -4.97
CA ILE A 209 -4.40 -15.90 -6.34
C ILE A 209 -5.45 -17.01 -6.45
N ARG A 210 -6.19 -17.02 -7.55
CA ARG A 210 -7.00 -18.14 -8.00
C ARG A 210 -6.42 -18.63 -9.31
N GLN A 211 -5.76 -19.79 -9.25
CA GLN A 211 -5.10 -20.37 -10.41
C GLN A 211 -6.10 -20.77 -11.49
N HIS A 212 -5.73 -20.53 -12.75
CA HIS A 212 -6.50 -21.03 -13.88
C HIS A 212 -6.06 -22.47 -14.18
N SER A 213 -6.97 -23.43 -14.00
CA SER A 213 -6.77 -24.86 -14.29
C SER A 213 -6.69 -25.16 -15.78
#